data_AF-A0A822A1F7-F1
#
_entry.id   AF-A0A822A1F7-F1
#
_cell.length_a   1.000
_cell.length_b   1.000
_cell.length_c   1.000
_cell.angle_alpha   90.00
_cell.angle_beta   90.00
_cell.angle_gamma   90.00
#
_symmetry.space_group_name_H-M   'P 1'
#
loop_
_entity.id
_entity.type
_entity.pdbx_description
1 polymer ?
#
loop_
_entity_poly.entity_id
_entity_poly.type
_entity_poly.pdbx_seq_one_letter_code
_entity_poly.pdbx_strand_id
1 'polypeptide(L)'
;MILRVDTLHESYSLFLYSPFWIINRTEFQLELQIENNRTFIEMTETPLLFCLENFESEPNKKTQGQLRLYDIDNENNTTIWSEKFSLDITKSTSMASCKVPNDRVYMICVDVLISSFGLTKIITFSPSIAIINKSTVELEVVETISDKEQDKWKSVNPKEIIPFWSHNIKDGIMCDHYKHSRAASSSFMMNEKYRTLLR
;
A
#
# COMPACT_ATOMS: atom_id res chain seq x y z
N MET A 1 -19.14 1.65 -12.56
CA MET A 1 -18.57 1.45 -13.91
C MET A 1 -19.55 2.06 -14.90
N ILE A 2 -19.07 2.65 -16.00
CA ILE A 2 -19.94 3.23 -17.03
C ILE A 2 -20.10 2.20 -18.15
N LEU A 3 -21.35 1.80 -18.39
CA LEU A 3 -21.73 0.87 -19.44
C LEU A 3 -22.47 1.64 -20.53
N ARG A 4 -21.98 1.57 -21.77
CA ARG A 4 -22.68 2.12 -22.92
C ARG A 4 -22.95 1.01 -23.92
N VAL A 5 -24.17 0.95 -24.44
CA VAL A 5 -24.58 0.00 -25.47
C VAL A 5 -24.97 0.79 -26.71
N ASP A 6 -24.29 0.55 -27.81
CA ASP A 6 -24.65 1.10 -29.11
C ASP A 6 -25.22 -0.01 -30.01
N THR A 7 -26.21 0.31 -30.83
CA THR A 7 -26.77 -0.60 -31.83
C THR A 7 -26.36 -0.16 -33.23
N LEU A 8 -25.73 -1.07 -33.98
CA LEU A 8 -25.31 -0.82 -35.36
C LEU A 8 -25.69 -2.05 -36.18
N HIS A 9 -26.59 -1.88 -37.15
CA HIS A 9 -26.96 -2.90 -38.15
C HIS A 9 -27.14 -4.30 -37.55
N GLU A 10 -28.13 -4.46 -36.66
CA GLU A 10 -28.49 -5.74 -36.00
C GLU A 10 -27.43 -6.32 -35.04
N SER A 11 -26.34 -5.59 -34.76
CA SER A 11 -25.34 -5.95 -33.74
C SER A 11 -25.35 -5.00 -32.55
N TYR A 12 -25.00 -5.52 -31.38
CA TYR A 12 -24.84 -4.76 -30.14
C TYR A 12 -23.35 -4.57 -29.84
N SER A 13 -22.92 -3.32 -29.71
CA SER A 13 -21.58 -2.95 -29.25
C SER A 13 -21.64 -2.53 -27.79
N LEU A 14 -20.90 -3.25 -26.95
CA LEU A 14 -20.79 -2.96 -25.52
C LEU A 14 -19.48 -2.22 -25.23
N PHE A 15 -19.59 -1.04 -24.64
CA PHE A 15 -18.46 -0.26 -24.16
C PHE A 15 -18.45 -0.25 -22.64
N LEU A 16 -17.33 -0.69 -22.07
CA LEU A 16 -17.09 -0.72 -20.65
C LEU A 16 -16.00 0.30 -20.30
N TYR A 17 -16.34 1.27 -19.46
CA TYR A 17 -15.39 2.28 -19.02
C TYR A 17 -15.39 2.40 -17.50
N SER A 18 -14.19 2.49 -16.92
CA SER A 18 -14.01 2.76 -15.50
C SER A 18 -13.03 3.91 -15.33
N PRO A 19 -13.44 5.05 -14.74
CA PRO A 19 -12.57 6.20 -14.54
C PRO A 19 -11.48 5.93 -13.51
N PHE A 20 -11.69 4.99 -12.58
CA PHE A 20 -10.69 4.58 -11.60
C PHE A 20 -10.43 3.08 -11.69
N TRP A 21 -9.15 2.72 -11.71
CA TRP A 21 -8.64 1.36 -11.53
C TRP A 21 -7.85 1.35 -10.23
N ILE A 22 -8.26 0.52 -9.28
CA ILE A 22 -7.66 0.49 -7.95
C ILE A 22 -6.86 -0.81 -7.81
N ILE A 23 -5.61 -0.68 -7.41
CA ILE A 23 -4.67 -1.78 -7.22
C ILE A 23 -4.23 -1.78 -5.76
N ASN A 24 -4.39 -2.91 -5.09
CA ASN A 24 -3.90 -3.10 -3.72
C ASN A 24 -2.67 -4.02 -3.72
N ARG A 25 -1.55 -3.51 -3.23
CA ARG A 25 -0.28 -4.24 -3.03
C ARG A 25 0.15 -4.26 -1.56
N THR A 26 -0.76 -4.03 -0.63
CA THR A 26 -0.45 -3.81 0.80
C THR A 26 -0.48 -5.08 1.65
N GLU A 27 -0.53 -6.28 1.09
CA GLU A 27 -0.69 -7.56 1.83
C GLU A 27 -1.98 -7.68 2.67
N PHE A 28 -2.64 -6.58 2.97
CA PHE A 28 -3.86 -6.49 3.75
C PHE A 28 -5.06 -6.21 2.86
N GLN A 29 -6.24 -6.64 3.30
CA GLN A 29 -7.49 -6.15 2.74
C GLN A 29 -7.70 -4.70 3.19
N LEU A 30 -8.10 -3.85 2.24
CA LEU A 30 -8.32 -2.43 2.49
C LEU A 30 -9.81 -2.10 2.39
N GLU A 31 -10.23 -1.10 3.16
CA GLU A 31 -11.49 -0.39 2.93
C GLU A 31 -11.19 1.04 2.50
N LEU A 32 -11.67 1.39 1.31
CA LEU A 32 -11.54 2.71 0.75
C LEU A 32 -12.89 3.42 0.79
N GLN A 33 -12.89 4.60 1.38
CA GLN A 33 -14.00 5.53 1.30
C GLN A 33 -13.64 6.67 0.35
N ILE A 34 -14.40 6.83 -0.73
CA ILE A 34 -14.32 8.01 -1.61
C ILE A 34 -15.67 8.73 -1.52
N GLU A 35 -15.65 9.96 -1.02
CA GLU A 35 -16.87 10.70 -0.68
C GLU A 35 -17.77 9.90 0.28
N ASN A 36 -18.97 9.50 -0.18
CA ASN A 36 -19.93 8.69 0.57
C ASN A 36 -19.92 7.21 0.15
N ASN A 37 -19.11 6.85 -0.85
CA ASN A 37 -19.02 5.49 -1.36
C ASN A 37 -17.90 4.74 -0.64
N ARG A 38 -18.23 3.56 -0.11
CA ARG A 38 -17.27 2.65 0.53
C ARG A 38 -17.12 1.40 -0.31
N THR A 39 -15.88 0.95 -0.46
CA THR A 39 -15.56 -0.27 -1.20
C THR A 39 -14.43 -1.02 -0.53
N PHE A 40 -14.49 -2.34 -0.58
CA PHE A 40 -13.42 -3.21 -0.11
C PHE A 40 -12.49 -3.51 -1.28
N ILE A 41 -11.19 -3.49 -1.01
CA ILE A 41 -10.16 -3.74 -2.00
C ILE A 41 -9.32 -4.91 -1.53
N GLU A 42 -9.50 -6.04 -2.19
CA GLU A 42 -8.71 -7.24 -1.97
C GLU A 42 -7.36 -7.14 -2.69
N MET A 43 -6.35 -7.83 -2.18
CA MET A 43 -5.08 -7.99 -2.87
C MET A 43 -5.25 -9.04 -3.97
N THR A 44 -5.49 -8.59 -5.20
CA THR A 44 -5.60 -9.47 -6.37
C THR A 44 -4.70 -8.97 -7.49
N GLU A 45 -4.38 -9.85 -8.45
CA GLU A 45 -3.63 -9.46 -9.65
C GLU A 45 -4.43 -8.53 -10.57
N THR A 46 -5.76 -8.53 -10.43
CA THR A 46 -6.69 -7.75 -11.25
C THR A 46 -7.07 -6.43 -10.58
N PRO A 47 -7.01 -5.29 -11.28
CA PRO A 47 -7.46 -4.03 -10.71
C PRO A 47 -8.97 -4.05 -10.43
N LEU A 48 -9.36 -3.49 -9.29
CA LEU A 48 -10.76 -3.20 -9.00
C LEU A 48 -11.22 -2.01 -9.87
N LEU A 49 -12.23 -2.24 -10.69
CA LEU A 49 -12.84 -1.22 -11.53
C LEU A 49 -13.86 -0.42 -10.71
N PHE A 50 -13.58 0.86 -10.48
CA PHE A 50 -14.39 1.74 -9.65
C PHE A 50 -14.88 2.99 -10.40
N CYS A 51 -16.11 3.40 -10.12
CA CYS A 51 -16.71 4.62 -10.63
C CYS A 51 -17.58 5.25 -9.55
N LEU A 52 -17.46 6.57 -9.40
CA LEU A 52 -18.36 7.34 -8.54
C LEU A 52 -19.71 7.53 -9.25
N GLU A 53 -20.80 7.49 -8.50
CA GLU A 53 -22.16 7.65 -9.02
C GLU A 53 -22.37 8.99 -9.75
N ASN A 54 -21.69 10.04 -9.30
CA ASN A 54 -21.81 11.42 -9.79
C ASN A 54 -20.53 11.92 -10.49
N PHE A 55 -19.73 11.01 -11.06
CA PHE A 55 -18.44 11.35 -11.66
C PHE A 55 -18.54 12.42 -12.75
N GLU A 56 -19.59 12.39 -13.58
CA GLU A 56 -19.77 13.33 -14.70
C GLU A 56 -20.50 14.62 -14.30
N SER A 57 -21.27 14.62 -13.21
CA SER A 57 -22.14 15.75 -12.84
C SER A 57 -21.41 16.86 -12.07
N GLU A 58 -20.25 16.58 -11.47
CA GLU A 58 -19.51 17.55 -10.64
C GLU A 58 -18.01 17.64 -11.03
N PRO A 59 -17.67 18.12 -12.24
CA PRO A 59 -16.31 18.07 -12.78
C PRO A 59 -15.27 18.88 -12.00
N ASN A 60 -15.70 19.86 -11.20
CA ASN A 60 -14.82 20.70 -10.37
C ASN A 60 -14.73 20.26 -8.91
N LYS A 61 -15.46 19.21 -8.52
CA LYS A 61 -15.43 18.71 -7.14
C LYS A 61 -14.14 17.94 -6.92
N LYS A 62 -13.47 18.26 -5.82
CA LYS A 62 -12.26 17.54 -5.42
C LYS A 62 -12.62 16.14 -4.96
N THR A 63 -12.08 15.12 -5.62
CA THR A 63 -12.22 13.73 -5.24
C THR A 63 -11.20 13.42 -4.15
N GLN A 64 -11.69 13.16 -2.94
CA GLN A 64 -10.86 12.77 -1.79
C GLN A 64 -11.21 11.37 -1.31
N GLY A 65 -10.16 10.60 -1.01
CA GLY A 65 -10.26 9.26 -0.44
C GLY A 65 -9.76 9.22 1.01
N GLN A 66 -10.26 8.26 1.78
CA GLN A 66 -9.70 7.84 3.07
C GLN A 66 -9.61 6.32 3.07
N LEU A 67 -8.61 5.78 3.77
CA LEU A 67 -8.31 4.36 3.79
C LEU A 67 -8.30 3.86 5.23
N ARG A 68 -8.70 2.61 5.43
CA ARG A 68 -8.30 1.83 6.61
C ARG A 68 -7.95 0.41 6.16
N LEU A 69 -7.10 -0.28 6.91
CA LEU A 69 -6.84 -1.69 6.67
C LEU A 69 -7.60 -2.58 7.64
N TYR A 70 -7.80 -3.82 7.21
CA TYR A 70 -8.13 -4.93 8.08
C TYR A 70 -6.86 -5.56 8.60
N ASP A 71 -6.75 -5.62 9.93
CA ASP A 71 -5.66 -6.24 10.65
C ASP A 71 -6.26 -7.21 11.65
N ILE A 72 -6.18 -8.51 11.34
CA ILE A 72 -6.82 -9.59 12.12
C ILE A 72 -6.16 -9.74 13.50
N ASP A 73 -4.91 -9.29 13.63
CA ASP A 73 -4.16 -9.40 14.88
C ASP A 73 -4.56 -8.31 15.91
N ASN A 74 -5.44 -7.37 15.52
CA ASN A 74 -5.93 -6.27 16.36
C ASN A 74 -7.35 -6.56 16.91
N GLU A 75 -7.62 -6.16 18.16
CA GLU A 75 -8.91 -6.31 18.86
C GLU A 75 -10.14 -5.88 18.03
N ASN A 76 -10.03 -4.80 17.25
CA ASN A 76 -11.14 -4.28 16.44
C ASN A 76 -11.11 -4.76 14.97
N ASN A 77 -10.18 -5.67 14.63
CA ASN A 77 -9.91 -6.20 13.29
C ASN A 77 -9.62 -5.15 12.20
N THR A 78 -9.53 -3.86 12.55
CA THR A 78 -9.41 -2.73 11.64
C THR A 78 -8.65 -1.58 12.27
N THR A 79 -7.95 -0.80 11.46
CA THR A 79 -7.37 0.49 11.89
C THR A 79 -8.40 1.61 11.94
N ILE A 80 -8.01 2.72 12.57
CA ILE A 80 -8.71 3.99 12.34
C ILE A 80 -8.54 4.43 10.88
N TRP A 81 -9.49 5.24 10.42
CA TRP A 81 -9.42 5.88 9.11
C TRP A 81 -8.20 6.79 8.99
N SER A 82 -7.55 6.75 7.84
CA SER A 82 -6.50 7.69 7.47
C SER A 82 -7.04 9.10 7.32
N GLU A 83 -6.11 10.06 7.27
CA GLU A 83 -6.43 11.39 6.75
C GLU A 83 -6.88 11.32 5.28
N LYS A 84 -7.60 12.36 4.84
CA LYS A 84 -8.06 12.48 3.46
C LYS A 84 -6.89 12.76 2.52
N PHE A 85 -6.76 11.96 1.47
CA PHE A 85 -5.83 12.19 0.36
C PHE A 85 -6.60 12.53 -0.92
N SER A 86 -6.00 13.29 -1.82
CA SER A 86 -6.62 13.66 -3.09
C SER A 86 -6.37 12.59 -4.15
N LEU A 87 -7.39 12.30 -4.95
CA LEU A 87 -7.33 11.46 -6.15
C LEU A 87 -7.32 12.28 -7.44
N ASP A 88 -7.31 13.61 -7.33
CA ASP A 88 -7.44 14.51 -8.48
C ASP A 88 -6.12 14.73 -9.18
N ILE A 89 -5.04 14.78 -8.40
CA ILE A 89 -3.70 15.09 -8.89
C ILE A 89 -3.19 13.91 -9.71
N THR A 90 -2.86 14.18 -10.97
CA THR A 90 -2.32 13.17 -11.87
C THR A 90 -0.81 13.05 -11.67
N LYS A 91 -0.28 11.83 -11.62
CA LYS A 91 1.13 11.52 -11.35
C LYS A 91 1.60 12.04 -9.99
N SER A 92 0.77 11.82 -8.97
CA SER A 92 1.12 12.15 -7.59
C SER A 92 1.37 10.90 -6.77
N THR A 93 2.30 11.04 -5.83
CA THR A 93 2.53 10.09 -4.74
C THR A 93 2.24 10.79 -3.43
N SER A 94 1.42 10.17 -2.59
CA SER A 94 1.11 10.67 -1.24
C SER A 94 1.13 9.52 -0.22
N MET A 95 1.00 9.83 1.06
CA MET A 95 1.00 8.82 2.12
C MET A 95 -0.33 8.84 2.89
N ALA A 96 -0.85 7.66 3.19
CA ALA A 96 -1.99 7.45 4.08
C ALA A 96 -1.54 6.71 5.35
N SER A 97 -1.75 7.33 6.51
CA SER A 97 -1.44 6.73 7.81
C SER A 97 -2.66 6.02 8.40
N CYS A 98 -2.62 4.70 8.47
CA CYS A 98 -3.65 3.89 9.11
C CYS A 98 -3.14 3.42 10.47
N LYS A 99 -3.75 3.88 11.57
CA LYS A 99 -3.23 3.63 12.93
C LYS A 99 -4.04 2.56 13.66
N VAL A 100 -3.35 1.64 14.31
CA VAL A 100 -3.91 0.83 15.40
C VAL A 100 -3.70 1.63 16.70
N PRO A 101 -4.76 1.97 17.45
CA PRO A 101 -4.62 2.72 18.70
C PRO A 101 -3.63 2.04 19.66
N ASN A 102 -2.64 2.78 20.16
CA ASN A 102 -1.63 2.34 21.12
C ASN A 102 -0.71 1.19 20.67
N ASP A 103 -0.61 0.93 19.37
CA ASP A 103 0.17 -0.18 18.84
C ASP A 103 1.06 0.29 17.67
N ARG A 104 0.58 0.19 16.43
CA ARG A 104 1.37 0.47 15.22
C ARG A 104 0.71 1.43 14.24
N VAL A 105 1.53 2.00 13.37
CA VAL A 105 1.10 2.87 12.27
C VAL A 105 1.49 2.25 10.93
N TYR A 106 0.49 1.82 10.17
CA TYR A 106 0.65 1.36 8.80
C TYR A 106 0.71 2.57 7.87
N MET A 107 1.88 2.80 7.27
CA MET A 107 2.06 3.82 6.26
C MET A 107 1.92 3.23 4.86
N ILE A 108 0.91 3.71 4.14
CA ILE A 108 0.58 3.26 2.80
C ILE A 108 0.91 4.38 1.82
N CYS A 109 1.73 4.05 0.82
CA CYS A 109 1.96 4.88 -0.35
C CYS A 109 0.71 4.83 -1.25
N VAL A 110 0.25 6.01 -1.69
CA VAL A 110 -0.87 6.18 -2.60
C VAL A 110 -0.35 6.83 -3.88
N ASP A 111 -0.19 6.03 -4.92
CA ASP A 111 0.23 6.48 -6.24
C ASP A 111 -0.98 6.66 -7.15
N VAL A 112 -1.10 7.84 -7.76
CA VAL A 112 -2.16 8.15 -8.73
C VAL A 112 -1.52 8.42 -10.08
N LEU A 113 -1.71 7.52 -11.02
CA LEU A 113 -1.26 7.64 -12.41
C LEU A 113 -2.44 7.80 -13.35
N ILE A 114 -2.19 8.29 -14.56
CA ILE A 114 -3.16 8.26 -15.65
C ILE A 114 -2.73 7.19 -16.65
N SER A 115 -3.70 6.43 -17.14
CA SER A 115 -3.50 5.45 -18.21
C SER A 115 -2.93 6.12 -19.46
N SER A 116 -2.31 5.33 -20.35
CA SER A 116 -1.74 5.82 -21.61
C SER A 116 -2.78 6.50 -22.51
N PHE A 117 -4.06 6.13 -22.40
CA PHE A 117 -5.17 6.74 -23.14
C PHE A 117 -5.72 8.01 -22.47
N GLY A 118 -5.23 8.37 -21.28
CA GLY A 118 -5.54 9.64 -20.61
C GLY A 118 -6.92 9.74 -19.95
N LEU A 119 -7.72 8.67 -19.93
CA LEU A 119 -9.09 8.70 -19.40
C LEU A 119 -9.20 8.06 -18.03
N THR A 120 -8.53 6.93 -17.83
CA THR A 120 -8.56 6.20 -16.56
C THR A 120 -7.42 6.63 -15.64
N LYS A 121 -7.74 6.87 -14.36
CA LYS A 121 -6.77 6.98 -13.27
C LYS A 121 -6.49 5.62 -12.65
N ILE A 122 -5.23 5.29 -12.50
CA ILE A 122 -4.75 4.06 -11.85
C ILE A 122 -4.25 4.46 -10.46
N ILE A 123 -4.95 4.01 -9.44
CA ILE A 123 -4.64 4.26 -8.03
C ILE A 123 -3.98 3.00 -7.47
N THR A 124 -2.74 3.10 -7.03
CA THR A 124 -2.01 1.97 -6.43
C THR A 124 -1.75 2.26 -4.95
N PHE A 125 -2.18 1.34 -4.10
CA PHE A 125 -1.83 1.31 -2.69
C PHE A 125 -0.67 0.33 -2.51
N SER A 126 0.44 0.81 -1.95
CA SER A 126 1.59 -0.05 -1.65
C SER A 126 2.21 0.30 -0.30
N PRO A 127 3.01 -0.60 0.29
CA PRO A 127 3.70 -0.33 1.54
C PRO A 127 4.70 0.82 1.31
N SER A 128 4.81 1.74 2.27
CA SER A 128 5.72 2.89 2.11
C SER A 128 7.19 2.52 2.27
N ILE A 129 7.49 1.35 2.86
CA ILE A 129 8.83 0.84 3.10
C ILE A 129 8.90 -0.60 2.58
N ALA A 130 10.02 -0.94 1.94
CA ALA A 130 10.33 -2.28 1.50
C ALA A 130 11.80 -2.62 1.79
N ILE A 131 12.06 -3.88 2.12
CA ILE A 131 13.41 -4.43 2.26
C ILE A 131 13.80 -5.08 0.94
N ILE A 132 14.99 -4.75 0.44
CA ILE A 132 15.54 -5.29 -0.80
C ILE A 132 16.82 -6.05 -0.49
N ASN A 133 16.80 -7.37 -0.63
CA ASN A 133 18.02 -8.17 -0.50
C ASN A 133 18.81 -8.15 -1.81
N LYS A 134 19.84 -7.31 -1.88
CA LYS A 134 20.74 -7.23 -3.05
C LYS A 134 21.89 -8.25 -3.01
N SER A 135 21.96 -9.09 -1.99
CA SER A 135 23.02 -10.08 -1.84
C SER A 135 22.70 -11.38 -2.59
N THR A 136 23.63 -12.33 -2.57
CA THR A 136 23.48 -13.68 -3.13
C THR A 136 23.04 -14.71 -2.09
N VAL A 137 22.74 -14.30 -0.87
CA VAL A 137 22.43 -15.18 0.26
C VAL A 137 21.13 -14.75 0.94
N GLU A 138 20.46 -15.69 1.61
CA GLU A 138 19.23 -15.42 2.37
C GLU A 138 19.59 -14.59 3.62
N LEU A 139 18.84 -13.51 3.83
CA LEU A 139 18.96 -12.62 4.99
C LEU A 139 17.76 -12.81 5.90
N GLU A 140 17.96 -12.69 7.20
CA GLU A 140 16.89 -12.53 8.17
C GLU A 140 16.96 -11.11 8.73
N VAL A 141 15.81 -10.44 8.82
CA VAL A 141 15.70 -9.06 9.26
C VAL A 141 14.62 -8.94 10.34
N VAL A 142 14.88 -8.14 11.37
CA VAL A 142 13.92 -7.91 12.47
C VAL A 142 13.88 -6.42 12.87
N GLU A 143 12.69 -5.95 13.23
CA GLU A 143 12.50 -4.67 13.92
C GLU A 143 12.71 -4.88 15.43
N THR A 144 13.65 -4.15 16.01
CA THR A 144 13.85 -4.05 17.45
C THR A 144 13.17 -2.79 17.96
N ILE A 145 12.27 -2.94 18.94
CA ILE A 145 11.62 -1.81 19.60
C ILE A 145 11.98 -1.89 21.07
N SER A 146 12.88 -1.00 21.53
CA SER A 146 13.30 -0.86 22.93
C SER A 146 13.66 -2.19 23.64
N ASP A 147 14.91 -2.64 23.52
CA ASP A 147 15.51 -3.80 24.24
C ASP A 147 14.70 -5.12 24.25
N LYS A 148 13.64 -5.22 23.44
CA LYS A 148 12.78 -6.39 23.30
C LYS A 148 12.61 -6.71 21.83
N GLU A 149 12.96 -7.94 21.45
CA GLU A 149 12.57 -8.54 20.18
C GLU A 149 11.06 -8.79 20.23
N GLN A 150 10.26 -7.87 19.70
CA GLN A 150 8.80 -8.07 19.57
C GLN A 150 8.44 -8.74 18.24
N ASP A 151 9.22 -8.49 17.18
CA ASP A 151 8.96 -9.07 15.85
C ASP A 151 9.70 -10.39 15.61
N LYS A 152 9.08 -11.25 14.81
CA LYS A 152 9.73 -12.46 14.30
C LYS A 152 10.71 -12.09 13.20
N TRP A 153 11.88 -12.74 13.18
CA TRP A 153 12.81 -12.70 12.05
C TRP A 153 12.08 -12.97 10.73
N LYS A 154 12.20 -12.03 9.78
CA LYS A 154 11.65 -12.15 8.44
C LYS A 154 12.75 -12.56 7.49
N SER A 155 12.60 -13.70 6.83
CA SER A 155 13.52 -14.11 5.78
C SER A 155 13.28 -13.31 4.50
N VAL A 156 14.37 -12.92 3.84
CA VAL A 156 14.41 -12.25 2.55
C VAL A 156 15.39 -13.01 1.67
N ASN A 157 14.88 -13.67 0.64
CA ASN A 157 15.67 -14.43 -0.33
C ASN A 157 16.57 -13.52 -1.17
N PRO A 158 17.64 -14.06 -1.79
CA PRO A 158 18.46 -13.30 -2.72
C PRO A 158 17.62 -12.63 -3.82
N LYS A 159 17.82 -11.32 -4.03
CA LYS A 159 17.10 -10.46 -5.00
C LYS A 159 15.61 -10.25 -4.69
N GLU A 160 15.11 -10.74 -3.57
CA GLU A 160 13.74 -10.53 -3.15
C GLU A 160 13.51 -9.10 -2.65
N ILE A 161 12.29 -8.63 -2.85
CA ILE A 161 11.77 -7.39 -2.29
C ILE A 161 10.54 -7.77 -1.48
N ILE A 162 10.61 -7.55 -0.17
CA ILE A 162 9.47 -7.75 0.72
C ILE A 162 9.02 -6.40 1.28
N PRO A 163 7.72 -6.21 1.50
CA PRO A 163 7.26 -5.03 2.20
C PRO A 163 7.64 -5.07 3.68
N PHE A 164 7.76 -3.88 4.27
CA PHE A 164 8.12 -3.75 5.67
C PHE A 164 7.19 -2.80 6.41
N TRP A 165 6.51 -3.36 7.41
CA TRP A 165 5.52 -2.67 8.24
C TRP A 165 6.12 -2.37 9.61
N SER A 166 6.72 -1.18 9.70
CA SER A 166 7.32 -0.69 10.94
C SER A 166 6.26 -0.36 11.99
N HIS A 167 6.53 -0.70 13.25
CA HIS A 167 5.77 -0.18 14.39
C HIS A 167 6.11 1.28 14.69
N ASN A 168 7.37 1.69 14.52
CA ASN A 168 7.81 3.07 14.69
C ASN A 168 8.76 3.52 13.56
N ILE A 169 8.23 4.34 12.64
CA ILE A 169 8.98 4.81 11.47
C ILE A 169 10.11 5.79 11.82
N LYS A 170 10.04 6.45 12.98
CA LYS A 170 11.05 7.43 13.40
C LYS A 170 12.23 6.80 14.13
N ASP A 171 11.97 5.79 14.95
CA ASP A 171 12.95 5.21 15.86
C ASP A 171 13.10 3.69 15.69
N GLY A 172 12.54 3.10 14.62
CA GLY A 172 12.64 1.67 14.39
C GLY A 172 14.09 1.28 14.13
N ILE A 173 14.59 0.43 15.01
CA ILE A 173 15.95 -0.08 14.99
C ILE A 173 15.92 -1.43 14.28
N MET A 174 16.69 -1.59 13.23
CA MET A 174 16.75 -2.83 12.47
C MET A 174 18.04 -3.59 12.77
N CYS A 175 17.94 -4.91 12.80
CA CYS A 175 19.06 -5.83 12.81
C CYS A 175 18.88 -6.86 11.69
N ASP A 176 19.98 -7.30 11.10
CA ASP A 176 20.00 -8.33 10.07
C ASP A 176 21.14 -9.32 10.29
N HIS A 177 20.95 -10.57 9.89
CA HIS A 177 22.02 -11.56 9.81
C HIS A 177 21.80 -12.51 8.64
N TYR A 178 22.85 -13.25 8.27
CA TYR A 178 22.65 -14.42 7.42
C TYR A 178 21.96 -15.51 8.22
N LYS A 179 20.93 -16.15 7.65
CA LYS A 179 20.14 -17.21 8.33
C LYS A 179 20.96 -18.34 8.96
N HIS A 180 22.17 -18.58 8.47
CA HIS A 180 23.08 -19.60 8.97
C HIS A 180 24.31 -19.05 9.71
N SER A 181 24.34 -17.75 9.99
CA SER A 181 25.41 -17.05 10.70
C SER A 181 24.97 -16.69 12.11
N ARG A 182 25.91 -16.72 13.05
CA ARG A 182 25.74 -16.13 14.40
C ARG A 182 26.13 -14.66 14.45
N ALA A 183 26.78 -14.17 13.39
CA ALA A 183 27.16 -12.77 13.23
C ALA A 183 25.96 -11.96 12.73
N ALA A 184 25.60 -10.92 13.48
CA ALA A 184 24.52 -10.00 13.17
C ALA A 184 25.07 -8.60 12.91
N SER A 185 24.30 -7.78 12.21
CA SER A 185 24.63 -6.38 12.00
C SER A 185 24.48 -5.61 13.32
N SER A 186 25.19 -4.48 13.39
CA SER A 186 24.87 -3.50 14.44
C SER A 186 23.54 -2.84 14.10
N SER A 187 22.69 -2.68 15.11
CA SER A 187 21.44 -1.93 15.08
C SER A 187 21.53 -0.60 14.32
N PHE A 188 20.55 -0.33 13.45
CA PHE A 188 20.51 0.91 12.68
C PHE A 188 19.10 1.49 12.48
N MET A 189 19.02 2.80 12.33
CA MET A 189 17.77 3.52 12.09
C MET A 189 17.33 3.41 10.63
N MET A 190 16.03 3.27 10.39
CA MET A 190 15.47 3.12 9.04
C MET A 190 15.39 4.42 8.24
N ASN A 191 15.37 5.57 8.92
CA ASN A 191 15.24 6.89 8.29
C ASN A 191 16.58 7.49 7.84
N GLU A 192 17.70 6.81 8.11
CA GLU A 192 19.04 7.26 7.78
C GLU A 192 19.72 6.29 6.81
N LYS A 193 20.59 6.85 5.96
CA LYS A 193 21.46 6.02 5.13
C LYS A 193 22.56 5.42 5.99
N TYR A 194 22.48 4.13 6.26
CA TYR A 194 23.46 3.42 7.06
C TYR A 194 24.30 2.43 6.24
N ARG A 195 25.52 2.15 6.71
CA ARG A 195 26.40 1.11 6.19
C ARG A 195 27.12 0.46 7.36
N THR A 196 27.07 -0.86 7.45
CA THR A 196 27.78 -1.62 8.47
C THR A 196 28.34 -2.91 7.90
N LEU A 197 29.19 -3.55 8.70
CA LEU A 197 29.68 -4.89 8.47
C LEU A 197 28.97 -5.82 9.46
N LEU A 198 28.64 -7.03 9.04
CA LEU A 198 28.20 -8.07 9.95
C LEU A 198 29.36 -8.41 10.90
N ARG A 199 29.09 -8.40 12.21
CA ARG A 199 30.09 -8.62 13.26
C ARG A 199 29.97 -10.00 13.86
#